data_AF-A0A432M2U8-F1
#
_entry.id   AF-A0A432M2U8-F1
#
_cell.length_a   1.000
_cell.length_b   1.000
_cell.length_c   1.000
_cell.angle_alpha   90.00
_cell.angle_beta   90.00
_cell.angle_gamma   90.00
#
_symmetry.space_group_name_H-M   'P 1'
#
loop_
_entity.id
_entity.type
_entity.pdbx_description
1 polymer ?
#
loop_
_entity_poly.entity_id
_entity_poly.type
_entity_poly.pdbx_seq_one_letter_code
_entity_poly.pdbx_strand_id
1 'polypeptide(L)'
;MIEQLPTLPAGVLGFRMRGLVTARDYEDVMVPDIEAAFALNPKLRLLIHIGDDFTGFAPGAMWDDVKLGFRHISGWERTALVTDVGWVRVMSSMFGFAMPTHFRLFADAELDEAMRWASSA
;
A
#
# COMPACT_ATOMS: atom_id res chain seq x y z
N MET A 1 11.09 -5.18 5.54
CA MET A 1 10.85 -4.01 6.42
C MET A 1 9.81 -3.09 5.79
N ILE A 2 8.85 -2.65 6.60
CA ILE A 2 7.84 -1.65 6.23
C ILE A 2 8.08 -0.39 7.06
N GLU A 3 8.11 0.76 6.41
CA GLU A 3 8.27 2.07 7.04
C GLU A 3 7.11 2.97 6.62
N GLN A 4 6.59 3.79 7.52
CA GLN A 4 5.60 4.79 7.15
C GLN A 4 6.27 5.94 6.38
N LEU A 5 5.67 6.37 5.28
CA LEU A 5 6.14 7.55 4.56
C LEU A 5 5.78 8.81 5.37
N PRO A 6 6.75 9.69 5.65
CA PRO A 6 6.47 10.93 6.37
C PRO A 6 5.63 11.86 5.49
N THR A 7 4.76 12.63 6.13
CA THR A 7 4.13 13.82 5.54
C THR A 7 3.18 13.53 4.37
N LEU A 8 2.05 12.87 4.66
CA LEU A 8 0.93 12.77 3.72
C LEU A 8 -0.28 13.59 4.20
N PRO A 9 -1.12 14.10 3.28
CA PRO A 9 -2.35 14.80 3.63
C PRO A 9 -3.30 13.91 4.45
N ALA A 10 -4.17 14.54 5.24
CA ALA A 10 -5.16 13.84 6.06
C ALA A 10 -6.00 12.85 5.23
N GLY A 11 -6.14 11.62 5.73
CA GLY A 11 -6.87 10.55 5.06
C GLY A 11 -6.08 9.83 3.95
N VAL A 12 -4.76 10.04 3.86
CA VAL A 12 -3.85 9.22 3.07
C VAL A 12 -2.80 8.59 3.99
N LEU A 13 -2.69 7.27 3.95
CA LEU A 13 -1.57 6.55 4.57
C LEU A 13 -0.54 6.16 3.51
N GLY A 14 0.73 6.23 3.88
CA GLY A 14 1.82 5.90 2.99
C GLY A 14 2.79 4.95 3.64
N PHE A 15 3.24 3.95 2.90
CA PHE A 15 4.24 3.00 3.37
C PHE A 15 5.29 2.77 2.31
N ARG A 16 6.55 2.63 2.72
CA ARG A 16 7.64 2.16 1.89
C ARG A 16 8.05 0.76 2.33
N MET A 17 8.22 -0.13 1.35
CA MET A 17 8.71 -1.48 1.55
C MET A 17 10.15 -1.57 1.09
N ARG A 18 11.02 -2.11 1.95
CA ARG A 18 12.46 -2.30 1.69
C ARG A 18 12.93 -3.67 2.18
N GLY A 19 13.97 -4.18 1.56
CA GLY A 19 14.58 -5.47 1.88
C GLY A 19 13.57 -6.62 1.78
N LEU A 20 13.71 -7.59 2.68
CA LEU A 20 12.76 -8.69 2.82
C LEU A 20 11.60 -8.23 3.71
N VAL A 21 10.38 -8.22 3.17
CA VAL A 21 9.17 -7.92 3.94
C VAL A 21 8.64 -9.19 4.60
N THR A 22 8.36 -9.12 5.90
CA THR A 22 7.90 -10.22 6.74
C THR A 22 6.47 -9.99 7.24
N ALA A 23 5.80 -11.03 7.73
CA ALA A 23 4.47 -10.88 8.34
C ALA A 23 4.46 -9.90 9.54
N ARG A 24 5.55 -9.89 10.34
CA ARG A 24 5.71 -8.96 11.46
C ARG A 24 5.76 -7.50 11.03
N ASP A 25 6.39 -7.21 9.90
CA ASP A 25 6.42 -5.84 9.38
C ASP A 25 5.00 -5.30 9.13
N TYR A 26 4.06 -6.17 8.71
CA TYR A 26 2.66 -5.81 8.57
C TYR A 26 1.99 -5.62 9.93
N GLU A 27 2.11 -6.60 10.83
CA GLU A 27 1.46 -6.60 12.15
C GLU A 27 1.91 -5.42 13.02
N ASP A 28 3.18 -5.07 12.98
CA ASP A 28 3.78 -4.07 13.87
C ASP A 28 3.63 -2.64 13.34
N VAL A 29 3.52 -2.45 12.02
CA VAL A 29 3.54 -1.11 11.39
C VAL A 29 2.27 -0.83 10.61
N MET A 30 1.96 -1.67 9.61
CA MET A 30 0.90 -1.34 8.66
C MET A 30 -0.51 -1.52 9.26
N VAL A 31 -0.75 -2.60 10.01
CA VAL A 31 -2.08 -2.91 10.58
C VAL A 31 -2.55 -1.85 11.59
N PRO A 32 -1.76 -1.46 12.61
CA PRO A 32 -2.22 -0.50 13.61
C PRO A 32 -2.56 0.87 13.00
N ASP A 33 -1.76 1.32 12.03
CA ASP A 33 -1.98 2.59 11.34
C ASP A 33 -3.26 2.59 10.51
N ILE A 34 -3.53 1.49 9.78
CA ILE A 34 -4.75 1.32 9.00
C ILE A 34 -5.98 1.30 9.91
N GLU A 35 -5.95 0.54 11.02
CA GLU A 35 -7.06 0.47 11.96
C GLU A 35 -7.32 1.83 12.63
N ALA A 36 -6.26 2.55 13.03
CA ALA A 36 -6.37 3.90 13.57
C ALA A 36 -6.98 4.88 12.56
N ALA A 37 -6.58 4.78 11.28
CA ALA A 37 -7.15 5.62 10.23
C ALA A 37 -8.63 5.31 9.97
N PHE A 38 -9.03 4.03 9.94
CA PHE A 38 -10.44 3.64 9.80
C PHE A 38 -11.31 4.04 11.00
N ALA A 39 -10.75 4.10 12.20
CA ALA A 39 -11.47 4.61 13.38
C ALA A 39 -11.80 6.10 13.27
N LEU A 40 -11.02 6.88 12.50
CA LEU A 40 -11.20 8.32 12.32
C LEU A 40 -11.99 8.67 11.05
N ASN A 41 -11.84 7.89 9.97
CA ASN A 41 -12.48 8.13 8.69
C ASN A 41 -12.93 6.80 8.06
N PRO A 42 -14.20 6.65 7.63
CA PRO A 42 -14.66 5.45 6.96
C PRO A 42 -13.99 5.22 5.59
N LYS A 43 -13.36 6.24 5.01
CA LYS A 43 -12.66 6.16 3.73
C LYS A 43 -11.15 6.34 3.91
N LEU A 44 -10.40 5.38 3.38
CA LEU A 44 -8.95 5.34 3.42
C LEU A 44 -8.37 5.37 2.00
N ARG A 45 -7.30 6.14 1.85
CA ARG A 45 -6.48 6.19 0.64
C ARG A 45 -5.07 5.75 1.01
N LEU A 46 -4.45 4.92 0.18
CA LEU A 46 -3.18 4.26 0.46
C LEU A 46 -2.16 4.55 -0.63
N LEU A 47 -0.92 4.79 -0.24
CA LEU A 47 0.23 4.82 -1.12
C LEU A 47 1.26 3.80 -0.65
N ILE A 48 1.65 2.88 -1.53
CA ILE A 48 2.71 1.90 -1.28
C ILE A 48 3.86 2.20 -2.22
N HIS A 49 5.06 2.41 -1.67
CA HIS A 49 6.29 2.55 -2.44
C HIS A 49 7.16 1.30 -2.27
N ILE A 50 7.49 0.63 -3.38
CA ILE A 50 8.40 -0.51 -3.41
C ILE A 50 9.58 -0.16 -4.29
N GLY A 51 10.67 0.28 -3.66
CA GLY A 51 11.89 0.73 -4.33
C GLY A 51 12.81 -0.42 -4.75
N ASP A 52 13.96 -0.06 -5.31
CA ASP A 52 15.04 -0.96 -5.74
C ASP A 52 15.69 -1.76 -4.62
N ASP A 53 15.61 -1.26 -3.38
CA ASP A 53 16.08 -1.91 -2.17
C ASP A 53 15.15 -3.04 -1.68
N PHE A 54 14.02 -3.28 -2.35
CA PHE A 54 13.12 -4.39 -2.06
C PHE A 54 13.62 -5.71 -2.64
N THR A 55 13.72 -6.73 -1.79
CA THR A 55 14.21 -8.06 -2.19
C THR A 55 13.12 -9.11 -2.29
N GLY A 56 11.90 -8.82 -1.79
CA GLY A 56 10.76 -9.72 -1.87
C GLY A 56 10.01 -9.87 -0.55
N PHE A 57 9.06 -10.79 -0.56
CA PHE A 57 8.30 -11.20 0.62
C PHE A 57 8.89 -12.50 1.18
N ALA A 58 9.05 -12.59 2.50
CA ALA A 58 9.40 -13.85 3.14
C ALA A 58 8.30 -14.91 2.86
N PRO A 59 8.61 -16.22 2.87
CA PRO A 59 7.60 -17.25 2.73
C PRO A 59 6.49 -17.08 3.77
N GLY A 60 5.25 -17.01 3.31
CA GLY A 60 4.12 -16.72 4.19
C GLY A 60 4.08 -15.28 4.71
N ALA A 61 4.81 -14.31 4.12
CA ALA A 61 4.64 -12.88 4.39
C ALA A 61 3.56 -12.23 3.51
N MET A 62 3.14 -12.90 2.42
CA MET A 62 1.77 -12.78 1.88
C MET A 62 0.76 -13.45 2.83
N TRP A 63 0.94 -13.25 4.15
CA TRP A 63 0.49 -14.15 5.22
C TRP A 63 -1.02 -14.25 5.32
N ASP A 64 -1.73 -13.17 5.06
CA ASP A 64 -3.17 -13.12 5.06
C ASP A 64 -3.60 -11.95 4.18
N ASP A 65 -3.29 -12.04 2.89
CA ASP A 65 -3.97 -11.26 1.87
C ASP A 65 -5.44 -11.08 2.29
N VAL A 66 -5.89 -9.84 2.37
CA VAL A 66 -7.30 -9.49 2.58
C VAL A 66 -7.90 -9.56 4.01
N LYS A 67 -7.25 -9.91 5.14
CA LYS A 67 -8.01 -9.85 6.44
C LYS A 67 -8.50 -8.44 6.84
N LEU A 68 -7.69 -7.40 6.63
CA LEU A 68 -8.13 -5.99 6.71
C LEU A 68 -8.93 -5.57 5.48
N GLY A 69 -8.53 -6.06 4.30
CA GLY A 69 -9.24 -5.84 3.03
C GLY A 69 -10.70 -6.28 3.06
N PHE A 70 -11.02 -7.40 3.73
CA PHE A 70 -12.35 -8.00 3.89
C PHE A 70 -13.13 -7.38 5.06
N ARG A 71 -12.47 -6.89 6.12
CA ARG A 71 -13.15 -6.15 7.19
C ARG A 71 -13.62 -4.77 6.74
N HIS A 72 -12.89 -4.13 5.83
CA HIS A 72 -13.17 -2.77 5.36
C HIS A 72 -13.31 -2.68 3.82
N ILE A 73 -13.86 -3.70 3.16
CA ILE A 73 -13.98 -3.76 1.68
C ILE A 73 -14.51 -2.45 1.08
N SER A 74 -15.50 -1.84 1.73
CA SER A 74 -16.13 -0.59 1.28
C SER A 74 -15.38 0.70 1.67
N GLY A 75 -14.36 0.61 2.53
CA GLY A 75 -13.61 1.75 3.04
C GLY A 75 -12.38 2.12 2.19
N TRP A 76 -11.98 1.27 1.23
CA TRP A 76 -10.81 1.50 0.39
C TRP A 76 -11.15 2.37 -0.82
N GLU A 77 -10.82 3.65 -0.78
CA GLU A 77 -11.15 4.58 -1.87
C GLU A 77 -10.11 4.56 -2.99
N ARG A 78 -8.82 4.70 -2.66
CA ARG A 78 -7.72 4.69 -3.64
C ARG A 78 -6.50 3.97 -3.11
N THR A 79 -5.81 3.26 -4.00
CA THR A 79 -4.51 2.65 -3.72
C THR A 79 -3.53 2.97 -4.84
N ALA A 80 -2.50 3.75 -4.53
CA ALA A 80 -1.38 4.03 -5.41
C ALA A 80 -0.24 3.06 -5.11
N LEU A 81 0.23 2.32 -6.10
CA LEU A 81 1.46 1.54 -6.01
C LEU A 81 2.54 2.21 -6.85
N VAL A 82 3.65 2.56 -6.22
CA VAL A 82 4.83 3.14 -6.86
C VAL A 82 5.93 2.09 -6.82
N THR A 83 6.42 1.66 -7.99
CA THR A 83 7.51 0.68 -8.04
C THR A 83 8.10 0.56 -9.43
N ASP A 84 9.43 0.39 -9.53
CA ASP A 84 10.10 -0.06 -10.76
C ASP A 84 10.54 -1.53 -10.71
N VAL A 85 10.14 -2.27 -9.67
CA VAL A 85 10.42 -3.71 -9.55
C VAL A 85 9.56 -4.49 -10.56
N GLY A 86 10.19 -5.03 -11.60
CA GLY A 86 9.51 -5.58 -12.77
C GLY A 86 8.48 -6.67 -12.45
N TRP A 87 8.82 -7.64 -11.59
CA TRP A 87 7.88 -8.72 -11.24
C TRP A 87 6.70 -8.23 -10.41
N VAL A 88 6.91 -7.21 -9.56
CA VAL A 88 5.83 -6.56 -8.79
C VAL A 88 4.88 -5.87 -9.76
N ARG A 89 5.39 -5.07 -10.70
CA ARG A 89 4.56 -4.42 -11.72
C ARG A 89 3.70 -5.40 -12.51
N VAL A 90 4.29 -6.52 -12.94
CA VAL A 90 3.56 -7.57 -13.69
C VAL A 90 2.42 -8.13 -12.84
N MET A 91 2.70 -8.57 -11.61
CA MET A 91 1.67 -9.10 -10.71
C MET A 91 0.58 -8.06 -10.41
N SER A 92 0.95 -6.82 -10.12
CA SER A 92 -0.01 -5.75 -9.84
C SER A 92 -0.88 -5.39 -11.05
N SER A 93 -0.35 -5.43 -12.27
CA SER A 93 -1.16 -5.23 -13.49
C SER A 93 -2.15 -6.39 -13.72
N MET A 94 -1.79 -7.60 -13.32
CA MET A 94 -2.63 -8.79 -13.45
C MET A 94 -3.73 -8.84 -12.38
N PHE A 95 -3.47 -8.39 -11.16
CA PHE A 95 -4.40 -8.55 -10.03
C PHE A 95 -5.03 -7.25 -9.53
N GLY A 96 -4.54 -6.08 -9.96
CA GLY A 96 -5.04 -4.78 -9.49
C GLY A 96 -6.53 -4.55 -9.76
N PHE A 97 -7.07 -5.11 -10.85
CA PHE A 97 -8.50 -4.99 -11.18
C PHE A 97 -9.42 -5.74 -10.20
N ALA A 98 -8.89 -6.72 -9.48
CA ALA A 98 -9.66 -7.52 -8.52
C ALA A 98 -9.80 -6.82 -7.17
N MET A 99 -9.10 -5.70 -6.94
CA MET A 99 -9.20 -4.96 -5.69
C MET A 99 -10.44 -4.05 -5.69
N PRO A 100 -11.20 -3.98 -4.57
CA PRO A 100 -12.40 -3.15 -4.42
C PRO A 100 -12.03 -1.67 -4.18
N THR A 101 -11.03 -1.16 -4.90
CA THR A 101 -10.49 0.19 -4.77
C THR A 101 -10.08 0.72 -6.12
N HIS A 102 -10.01 2.04 -6.28
CA HIS A 102 -9.35 2.61 -7.45
C HIS A 102 -7.85 2.36 -7.31
N PHE A 103 -7.33 1.37 -8.04
CA PHE A 103 -5.91 1.03 -8.04
C PHE A 103 -5.18 1.71 -9.20
N ARG A 104 -4.01 2.28 -8.95
CA ARG A 104 -3.13 2.81 -10.00
C ARG A 104 -1.66 2.51 -9.71
N LEU A 105 -0.94 2.12 -10.76
CA LEU A 105 0.48 1.84 -10.75
C LEU A 105 1.26 3.03 -11.31
N PHE A 106 2.38 3.37 -10.66
CA PHE A 106 3.27 4.49 -10.98
C PHE A 106 4.74 4.02 -10.98
N ALA A 107 5.61 4.71 -11.71
CA ALA A 107 7.07 4.57 -11.62
C ALA A 107 7.66 5.31 -10.42
N ASP A 108 8.88 4.94 -10.01
CA ASP A 108 9.54 5.60 -8.89
C ASP A 108 9.76 7.10 -9.19
N ALA A 109 10.00 7.45 -10.45
CA ALA A 109 10.07 8.83 -10.93
C ALA A 109 8.74 9.61 -10.81
N GLU A 110 7.62 8.91 -10.63
CA GLU A 110 6.27 9.47 -10.53
C GLU A 110 5.75 9.50 -9.09
N LEU A 111 6.61 9.28 -8.07
CA LEU A 111 6.20 9.28 -6.67
C LEU A 111 5.40 10.53 -6.26
N ASP A 112 5.81 11.71 -6.72
CA ASP A 112 5.08 12.97 -6.47
C ASP A 112 3.70 13.01 -7.14
N GLU A 113 3.56 12.37 -8.31
CA GLU A 113 2.25 12.22 -8.95
C GLU A 113 1.36 11.24 -8.19
N ALA A 114 1.93 10.11 -7.75
CA ALA A 114 1.22 9.12 -6.95
C ALA A 114 0.70 9.73 -5.64
N MET A 115 1.51 10.54 -4.96
CA MET A 115 1.09 11.27 -3.76
C MET A 115 -0.06 12.23 -4.04
N ARG A 116 0.03 13.03 -5.12
CA ARG A 116 -1.05 13.96 -5.52
C ARG A 116 -2.34 13.22 -5.85
N TRP A 117 -2.26 12.11 -6.58
CA TRP A 117 -3.41 11.32 -7.00
C TRP A 117 -4.06 10.57 -5.82
N ALA A 118 -3.26 10.01 -4.91
CA ALA A 118 -3.77 9.41 -3.68
C ALA A 118 -4.44 10.46 -2.77
N SER A 119 -4.01 11.73 -2.85
CA SER A 119 -4.51 12.83 -2.03
C SER A 119 -5.69 13.60 -2.64
N SER A 120 -6.00 13.44 -3.93
CA SER A 120 -7.17 14.10 -4.50
C SER A 120 -8.47 13.55 -3.92
N ALA A 121 -9.50 14.39 -3.88
CA ALA A 121 -10.88 13.98 -3.56
C ALA A 121 -11.46 13.07 -4.64
#